data_AF-A0A962LA17-F1
#
_entry.id   AF-A0A962LA17-F1
#
_cell.length_a   1.000
_cell.length_b   1.000
_cell.length_c   1.000
_cell.angle_alpha   90.00
_cell.angle_beta   90.00
_cell.angle_gamma   90.00
#
_symmetry.space_group_name_H-M   'P 1'
#
loop_
_entity.id
_entity.type
_entity.pdbx_description
1 polymer ?
#
loop_
_entity_poly.entity_id
_entity_poly.type
_entity_poly.pdbx_seq_one_letter_code
_entity_poly.pdbx_strand_id
1 'polypeptide(L)' 'MHQYGAGTHVGNVRDNNEDSFVCDADSNLWIVADGMGGLGFGEVASAITTYTVTRHVQDGH' A
#
# COMPACT_ATOMS: atom_id res chain seq x y z
N MET A 1 -23.57 0.96 1.23
CA MET A 1 -22.13 0.79 1.55
C MET A 1 -21.69 -0.49 0.88
N HIS A 2 -20.74 -0.42 -0.07
CA HIS A 2 -20.22 -1.61 -0.72
C HIS A 2 -19.23 -2.30 0.22
N GLN A 3 -19.37 -3.62 0.39
CA GLN A 3 -18.37 -4.40 1.12
C GLN A 3 -17.10 -4.50 0.28
N TYR A 4 -15.95 -4.32 0.91
CA TYR A 4 -14.65 -4.51 0.30
C TYR A 4 -13.79 -5.42 1.19
N GLY A 5 -12.82 -6.10 0.57
CA GLY A 5 -11.84 -6.93 1.25
C GLY A 5 -10.46 -6.59 0.71
N ALA A 6 -9.45 -6.73 1.57
CA ALA A 6 -8.07 -6.49 1.20
C ALA A 6 -7.15 -7.47 1.93
N GLY A 7 -6.05 -7.82 1.29
CA GLY A 7 -5.06 -8.75 1.79
C GLY A 7 -3.85 -8.81 0.87
N THR A 8 -2.70 -9.14 1.43
CA THR A 8 -1.46 -9.36 0.67
C THR A 8 -0.75 -10.61 1.21
N HIS A 9 0.11 -11.22 0.41
CA HIS A 9 0.87 -12.42 0.76
C HIS A 9 2.26 -12.35 0.11
N VAL A 10 3.32 -12.70 0.85
CA VAL A 10 4.71 -12.68 0.37
C VAL A 10 4.97 -13.59 -0.84
N GLY A 11 4.12 -14.60 -1.01
CA GLY A 11 4.26 -15.63 -2.03
C GLY A 11 5.12 -16.79 -1.53
N ASN A 12 5.69 -17.56 -2.46
CA ASN A 12 6.45 -18.78 -2.14
C ASN A 12 7.97 -18.63 -2.38
N VAL A 13 8.42 -17.50 -2.91
CA VAL A 13 9.79 -17.31 -3.44
C VAL A 13 10.55 -16.18 -2.74
N ARG A 14 9.84 -15.13 -2.33
CA ARG A 14 10.43 -13.98 -1.64
C ARG A 14 10.43 -14.23 -0.13
N ASP A 15 11.42 -13.70 0.57
CA ASP A 15 11.47 -13.73 2.04
C ASP A 15 10.77 -12.52 2.68
N ASN A 16 10.59 -11.45 1.91
CA ASN A 16 9.96 -10.22 2.36
C ASN A 16 8.85 -9.80 1.41
N ASN A 17 7.73 -9.34 1.96
CA ASN A 17 6.65 -8.78 1.18
C ASN A 17 6.85 -7.27 1.05
N GLU A 18 7.05 -6.81 -0.18
CA GLU A 18 7.28 -5.41 -0.48
C GLU A 18 5.99 -4.70 -0.92
N ASP A 19 4.85 -5.39 -0.89
CA ASP A 19 3.53 -4.82 -1.17
C ASP A 19 2.99 -4.04 0.04
N SER A 20 2.37 -2.89 -0.22
CA SER A 20 1.55 -2.15 0.74
C SER A 20 0.22 -1.75 0.11
N PHE A 21 -0.85 -1.70 0.91
CA PHE A 21 -2.16 -1.25 0.45
C PHE A 21 -2.91 -0.45 1.52
N VAL A 22 -3.81 0.44 1.08
CA VAL A 22 -4.75 1.17 1.94
C VAL A 22 -6.15 1.10 1.33
N CYS A 23 -7.15 0.92 2.18
CA CYS A 23 -8.57 0.98 1.82
C CYS A 23 -9.26 1.98 2.75
N ASP A 24 -9.39 3.22 2.29
CA ASP A 24 -10.02 4.32 3.01
C ASP A 24 -11.36 4.65 2.33
N ALA A 25 -12.43 4.03 2.86
CA ALA A 25 -13.77 4.22 2.33
C ALA A 25 -14.33 5.62 2.60
N ASP A 26 -13.88 6.29 3.67
CA ASP A 26 -14.34 7.64 4.03
C ASP A 26 -13.84 8.66 3.00
N SER A 27 -12.61 8.47 2.52
CA SER A 27 -12.00 9.29 1.47
C SER A 27 -12.28 8.80 0.03
N ASN A 28 -13.06 7.72 -0.15
CA ASN A 28 -13.22 7.01 -1.44
C ASN A 28 -11.89 6.65 -2.12
N LEU A 29 -10.90 6.21 -1.33
CA LEU A 29 -9.53 6.00 -1.77
C LEU A 29 -9.10 4.54 -1.56
N TRP A 30 -8.56 3.94 -2.62
CA TRP A 30 -7.93 2.63 -2.58
C TRP A 30 -6.56 2.70 -3.25
N ILE A 31 -5.53 2.20 -2.57
CA ILE A 31 -4.14 2.27 -3.03
C ILE A 31 -3.50 0.90 -2.89
N VAL A 32 -2.71 0.53 -3.89
CA VAL A 32 -1.73 -0.56 -3.86
C VAL A 32 -0.39 0.01 -4.32
N ALA A 33 0.69 -0.31 -3.61
CA ALA A 33 2.06 0.02 -3.98
C ALA A 33 2.95 -1.23 -3.86
N ASP A 34 3.75 -1.48 -4.91
CA ASP A 34 4.74 -2.55 -4.98
C ASP A 34 6.13 -1.92 -4.84
N GLY A 35 6.84 -2.29 -3.78
CA GLY A 35 8.22 -1.88 -3.56
C GLY A 35 9.15 -2.60 -4.53
N MET A 36 9.87 -1.85 -5.35
CA MET A 36 10.83 -2.45 -6.29
C MET A 36 11.94 -3.21 -5.56
N GLY A 37 11.94 -4.53 -5.70
CA GLY A 37 13.04 -5.37 -5.24
C GLY A 37 14.36 -5.10 -5.99
N GLY A 38 15.48 -5.34 -5.32
CA GLY A 38 16.84 -5.25 -5.89
C GLY A 38 17.68 -4.10 -5.34
N LEU A 39 17.06 -3.01 -4.91
CA LEU A 39 17.61 -2.08 -3.94
C LEU A 39 16.91 -2.39 -2.62
N GLY A 40 17.63 -2.62 -1.53
CA GLY A 40 16.99 -3.00 -0.26
C GLY A 40 15.92 -1.98 0.17
N PHE A 41 15.02 -2.41 1.05
CA PHE A 41 13.97 -1.59 1.67
C PHE A 41 12.77 -1.26 0.76
N GLY A 42 12.40 -2.15 -0.18
CA GLY A 42 11.21 -1.98 -1.00
C GLY A 42 9.92 -1.87 -0.17
N GLU A 43 9.85 -2.59 0.95
CA GLU A 43 8.75 -2.52 1.92
C GLU A 43 8.63 -1.13 2.56
N VAL A 44 9.74 -0.44 2.76
CA VAL A 44 9.75 0.92 3.31
C VAL A 44 9.24 1.90 2.24
N ALA A 45 9.68 1.73 0.99
CA ALA A 45 9.25 2.58 -0.12
C ALA A 45 7.74 2.47 -0.40
N SER A 46 7.19 1.25 -0.43
CA SER A 46 5.75 1.03 -0.64
C SER A 46 4.92 1.52 0.55
N ALA A 47 5.41 1.37 1.79
CA ALA A 47 4.79 1.94 2.99
C ALA A 47 4.75 3.48 2.96
N ILE A 48 5.87 4.13 2.60
CA ILE A 48 5.93 5.60 2.48
C ILE A 48 4.95 6.09 1.40
N THR A 49 4.86 5.38 0.27
CA THR A 49 3.98 5.73 -0.84
C THR A 49 2.52 5.72 -0.40
N THR A 50 2.07 4.60 0.16
CA THR A 50 0.68 4.44 0.63
C THR A 50 0.35 5.47 1.72
N TYR A 51 1.22 5.64 2.71
CA TYR A 51 1.02 6.65 3.77
C TYR A 51 0.91 8.08 3.23
N THR A 52 1.84 8.48 2.36
CA THR A 52 1.92 9.87 1.88
C THR A 52 0.73 10.24 1.01
N VAL A 53 0.33 9.35 0.10
CA VAL A 53 -0.82 9.58 -0.78
C VAL A 53 -2.11 9.62 0.03
N THR A 54 -2.33 8.69 0.96
CA THR A 54 -3.50 8.71 1.84
C THR A 54 -3.57 10.02 2.62
N ARG A 55 -2.45 10.47 3.18
CA ARG A 55 -2.40 11.74 3.91
C ARG A 55 -2.75 12.93 3.01
N HIS A 56 -2.19 13.02 1.81
CA HIS A 56 -2.50 14.13 0.91
C HIS A 56 -3.98 14.18 0.50
N VAL A 57 -4.60 13.03 0.26
CA VAL A 57 -6.03 12.97 -0.05
C VAL A 57 -6.86 13.40 1.17
N GLN A 58 -6.50 12.97 2.38
CA GLN A 58 -7.19 13.37 3.62
C GLN A 58 -7.01 14.86 3.95
N ASP A 59 -5.85 15.43 3.62
CA ASP A 59 -5.56 16.86 3.76
C ASP A 59 -6.26 17.70 2.65
N GLY A 60 -6.88 17.06 1.64
CA GLY A 60 -7.66 17.71 0.59
C GLY A 60 -6.84 18.33 -0.55
N HIS A 61 -5.63 17.81 -0.78
CA HIS A 61 -4.68 18.28 -1.80
C HIS A 61 -4.75 17.48 -3.10
#